data_AF-A0A7S1K1T6-F1
#
_entry.id   AF-A0A7S1K1T6-F1
#
_cell.length_a   1.000
_cell.length_b   1.000
_cell.length_c   1.000
_cell.angle_alpha   90.00
_cell.angle_beta   90.00
_cell.angle_gamma   90.00
#
_symmetry.space_group_name_H-M   'P 1'
#
loop_
_entity.id
_entity.type
_entity.pdbx_description
1 polymer ?
#
loop_
_entity_poly.entity_id
_entity_poly.type
_entity_poly.pdbx_seq_one_letter_code
_entity_poly.pdbx_strand_id
1 'polypeptide(L)'
;VVFHHTLPRHLSLVTAAVDRLDLQEQIPLDEDLEFRGRLTWCGRSSMECQVALVSVGASSCLSSYLCKATFVFVALDPQTGRSTKVPTLIADDPDDERLFSEGEQNKKRRKHQQEHALEHRPPSEAEIHLIHEFFRHRAQLFQSVQPIQRGCDATTSSAFIEESCLPSPPQTGGASALAGGVDRGDPFVSLKSTQMQSVVVCHPQERNTRGKIFGGYLMRQAYELAFSTASMFFGPLATVHLYAADEIVFHHPVEIGSVLTFTAKVVYTPIDSGDSGSRGGSSRVQPPSLADHACQMKV
;
A
#
# COMPACT_ATOMS: atom_id res chain seq x y z
N VAL A 1 -7.78 -18.01 -27.69
CA VAL A 1 -7.62 -19.09 -26.69
C VAL A 1 -9.01 -19.51 -26.24
N VAL A 2 -9.45 -20.72 -26.58
CA VAL A 2 -10.72 -21.28 -26.06
C VAL A 2 -10.38 -21.92 -24.74
N PHE A 3 -10.83 -21.33 -23.63
CA PHE A 3 -10.71 -21.99 -22.33
C PHE A 3 -11.58 -23.24 -22.35
N HIS A 4 -11.04 -24.38 -21.92
CA HIS A 4 -11.85 -25.55 -21.61
C HIS A 4 -12.69 -25.23 -20.37
N HIS A 5 -13.88 -24.67 -20.60
CA HIS A 5 -14.81 -24.38 -19.53
C HIS A 5 -15.29 -25.69 -18.92
N THR A 6 -15.18 -25.82 -17.60
CA THR A 6 -16.02 -26.77 -16.88
C THR A 6 -17.48 -26.40 -17.14
N LEU A 7 -18.39 -27.39 -17.16
CA LEU A 7 -19.84 -27.18 -17.33
C LEU A 7 -20.31 -25.88 -16.63
N PRO A 8 -21.16 -25.06 -17.28
CA PRO A 8 -21.52 -23.75 -16.76
C PRO A 8 -22.11 -23.87 -15.36
N ARG A 9 -21.29 -23.53 -14.36
CA ARG A 9 -21.74 -23.30 -13.00
C ARG A 9 -21.88 -21.79 -12.85
N HIS A 10 -23.06 -21.34 -12.44
CA HIS A 10 -23.24 -19.95 -12.03
C HIS A 10 -22.47 -19.74 -10.72
N LEU A 11 -21.22 -19.30 -10.84
CA LEU A 11 -20.35 -18.94 -9.72
C LEU A 11 -20.16 -17.43 -9.71
N SER A 12 -20.15 -16.89 -8.50
CA SER A 12 -19.76 -15.52 -8.23
C SER A 12 -18.33 -15.49 -7.75
N LEU A 13 -17.47 -14.63 -8.33
CA LEU A 13 -16.11 -14.45 -7.83
C LEU A 13 -15.96 -13.09 -7.15
N VAL A 14 -15.32 -13.09 -5.98
CA VAL A 14 -14.91 -11.88 -5.27
C VAL A 14 -13.41 -11.96 -4.97
N THR A 15 -12.72 -10.83 -5.02
CA THR A 15 -11.31 -10.73 -4.61
C THR A 15 -11.24 -10.80 -3.09
N ALA A 16 -10.49 -11.74 -2.55
CA ALA A 16 -10.28 -11.90 -1.11
C ALA A 16 -8.93 -11.33 -0.67
N ALA A 17 -7.89 -11.54 -1.48
CA ALA A 17 -6.58 -10.97 -1.22
C ALA A 17 -5.81 -10.75 -2.54
N VAL A 18 -4.81 -9.89 -2.47
CA VAL A 18 -3.78 -9.70 -3.49
C VAL A 18 -2.45 -9.78 -2.77
N ASP A 19 -1.59 -10.70 -3.18
CA ASP A 19 -0.23 -10.78 -2.65
C ASP A 19 0.56 -9.52 -3.03
N ARG A 20 1.74 -9.37 -2.42
CA ARG A 20 2.68 -8.30 -2.77
C ARG A 20 2.87 -8.22 -4.29
N LEU A 21 2.73 -7.00 -4.81
CA LEU A 21 2.94 -6.64 -6.20
C LEU A 21 4.26 -5.88 -6.28
N ASP A 22 5.19 -6.35 -7.11
CA ASP A 22 6.45 -5.68 -7.39
C ASP A 22 6.49 -5.27 -8.87
N LEU A 23 6.85 -4.01 -9.12
CA LEU A 23 7.18 -3.49 -10.45
C LEU A 23 8.68 -3.66 -10.67
N GLN A 24 9.05 -4.55 -11.58
CA GLN A 24 10.46 -4.83 -11.89
C GLN A 24 11.08 -3.67 -12.69
N GLU A 25 10.29 -3.11 -13.61
CA GLU A 25 10.69 -2.04 -14.51
C GLU A 25 9.54 -1.02 -14.64
N GLN A 26 9.88 0.20 -15.04
CA GLN A 26 8.85 1.19 -15.36
C GLN A 26 8.03 0.73 -16.57
N ILE A 27 6.72 0.91 -16.50
CA ILE A 27 5.82 0.52 -17.60
C ILE A 27 6.04 1.48 -18.78
N PRO A 28 6.44 0.99 -19.96
CA PRO A 28 6.60 1.83 -21.15
C PRO A 28 5.25 2.39 -21.60
N LEU A 29 5.25 3.61 -22.13
CA LEU A 29 4.04 4.32 -22.57
C LEU A 29 3.81 4.22 -24.09
N ASP A 30 4.84 3.78 -24.82
CA ASP A 30 4.93 3.74 -26.28
C ASP A 30 4.96 2.31 -26.83
N GLU A 31 4.78 1.32 -25.97
CA GLU A 31 4.75 -0.10 -26.34
C GLU A 31 3.39 -0.72 -26.02
N ASP A 32 3.01 -1.74 -26.79
CA ASP A 32 1.82 -2.52 -26.52
C ASP A 32 2.03 -3.39 -25.27
N LEU A 33 1.06 -3.39 -24.36
CA LEU A 33 1.12 -4.17 -23.12
C LEU A 33 0.15 -5.35 -23.18
N GLU A 34 0.60 -6.52 -22.74
CA GLU A 34 -0.21 -7.73 -22.65
C GLU A 34 -0.31 -8.21 -21.19
N PHE A 35 -1.55 -8.37 -20.71
CA PHE A 35 -1.83 -9.04 -19.44
C PHE A 35 -2.06 -10.53 -19.67
N ARG A 36 -1.27 -11.37 -19.02
CA ARG A 36 -1.38 -12.83 -19.04
C ARG A 36 -1.84 -13.34 -17.68
N GLY A 37 -3.08 -13.85 -17.63
CA GLY A 37 -3.63 -14.48 -16.43
C GLY A 37 -3.57 -16.00 -16.49
N ARG A 38 -3.15 -16.64 -15.40
CA ARG A 38 -3.16 -18.10 -15.22
C ARG A 38 -3.67 -18.47 -13.83
N LEU A 39 -4.56 -19.45 -13.75
CA LEU A 39 -4.92 -20.05 -12.47
C LEU A 39 -3.78 -20.98 -12.05
N THR A 40 -3.12 -20.66 -10.94
CA THR A 40 -1.96 -21.41 -10.45
C THR A 40 -2.37 -22.43 -9.41
N TRP A 41 -3.43 -22.19 -8.64
CA TRP A 41 -3.86 -23.09 -7.58
C TRP A 41 -5.36 -22.98 -7.29
N CYS A 42 -6.00 -24.09 -6.94
CA CYS A 42 -7.41 -24.14 -6.52
C CYS A 42 -7.59 -24.88 -5.20
N GLY A 43 -8.34 -24.27 -4.29
CA GLY A 43 -8.73 -24.84 -3.01
C GLY A 43 -10.14 -25.41 -3.03
N ARG A 44 -10.81 -25.41 -1.86
CA ARG A 44 -12.21 -25.82 -1.77
C ARG A 44 -13.13 -24.81 -2.45
N SER A 45 -13.02 -23.55 -2.06
CA SER A 45 -13.87 -22.43 -2.52
C SER A 45 -13.07 -21.20 -2.92
N SER A 46 -11.75 -21.33 -3.01
CA SER A 46 -10.83 -20.25 -3.32
C SER A 46 -9.95 -20.66 -4.48
N MET A 47 -9.49 -19.70 -5.26
CA MET A 47 -8.58 -19.92 -6.38
C MET A 47 -7.52 -18.83 -6.40
N GLU A 48 -6.30 -19.21 -6.71
CA GLU A 48 -5.17 -18.32 -6.94
C GLU A 48 -5.02 -18.10 -8.45
N CYS A 49 -4.97 -16.84 -8.85
CA CYS A 49 -4.76 -16.40 -10.22
C CYS A 49 -3.53 -15.51 -10.26
N GLN A 50 -2.49 -15.96 -10.95
CA GLN A 50 -1.31 -15.19 -11.22
C GLN A 50 -1.53 -14.37 -12.50
N VAL A 51 -1.25 -13.08 -12.42
CA VAL A 51 -1.34 -12.15 -13.55
C VAL A 51 0.04 -11.55 -13.77
N ALA A 52 0.54 -11.70 -14.99
CA ALA A 52 1.78 -11.08 -15.43
C ALA A 52 1.50 -10.00 -16.47
N LEU A 53 2.16 -8.86 -16.36
CA LEU A 53 2.20 -7.80 -17.35
C LEU A 53 3.50 -7.94 -18.16
N VAL A 54 3.39 -7.98 -19.49
CA VAL A 54 4.55 -8.03 -20.39
C VAL A 54 4.42 -6.96 -21.46
N SER A 55 5.56 -6.45 -21.95
CA SER A 55 5.58 -5.60 -23.14
C SER A 55 5.69 -6.43 -24.42
N VAL A 56 4.92 -6.05 -25.43
CA VAL A 56 4.85 -6.66 -26.76
C VAL A 56 5.68 -5.80 -27.71
N GLY A 57 6.98 -6.10 -27.84
CA GLY A 57 7.87 -5.35 -28.74
C GLY A 57 9.34 -5.37 -28.35
N ALA A 58 9.65 -5.61 -27.08
CA ALA A 58 11.02 -5.79 -26.62
C ALA A 58 11.65 -7.02 -27.30
N SER A 59 12.69 -6.78 -28.10
CA SER A 59 13.55 -7.83 -28.69
C SER A 59 13.92 -8.81 -27.59
N SER A 60 13.42 -10.04 -27.69
CA SER A 60 13.59 -11.09 -26.69
C SER A 60 15.06 -11.22 -26.26
N CYS A 61 15.44 -10.69 -25.09
CA CYS A 61 16.72 -11.04 -24.49
C CYS A 61 16.61 -11.48 -23.04
N LEU A 62 15.56 -11.11 -22.29
CA LEU A 62 15.24 -11.72 -21.00
C LEU A 62 13.72 -11.82 -20.82
N SER A 63 13.23 -13.01 -20.48
CA SER A 63 11.84 -13.29 -20.13
C SER A 63 11.48 -12.69 -18.76
N SER A 64 11.54 -11.36 -18.61
CA SER A 64 11.10 -10.66 -17.40
C SER A 64 9.72 -10.05 -17.63
N TYR A 65 8.81 -10.35 -16.73
CA TYR A 65 7.54 -9.63 -16.60
C TYR A 65 7.82 -8.21 -16.08
N LEU A 66 7.08 -7.21 -16.55
CA LEU A 66 7.13 -5.84 -16.01
C LEU A 66 6.56 -5.82 -14.58
N CYS A 67 5.51 -6.61 -14.38
CA CYS A 67 4.80 -6.77 -13.11
C CYS A 67 4.27 -8.19 -13.01
N LYS A 68 4.36 -8.79 -11.83
CA LYS A 68 3.72 -10.06 -11.50
C LYS A 68 2.92 -9.86 -10.23
N ALA A 69 1.65 -10.23 -10.25
CA ALA A 69 0.75 -10.13 -9.12
C ALA A 69 -0.07 -11.41 -8.97
N THR A 70 -0.31 -11.81 -7.72
CA THR A 70 -1.07 -13.02 -7.40
C THR A 70 -2.37 -12.62 -6.70
N PHE A 71 -3.50 -12.91 -7.33
CA PHE A 71 -4.83 -12.61 -6.83
C PHE A 71 -5.48 -13.86 -6.25
N VAL A 72 -6.04 -13.76 -5.06
CA VAL A 72 -6.84 -14.82 -4.45
C VAL A 72 -8.31 -14.45 -4.58
N PHE A 73 -9.07 -15.26 -5.31
CA PHE A 73 -10.52 -15.14 -5.44
C PHE A 73 -11.23 -16.18 -4.58
N VAL A 74 -12.42 -15.83 -4.11
CA VAL A 74 -13.35 -16.75 -3.44
C VAL A 74 -14.60 -16.90 -4.29
N ALA A 75 -14.99 -18.15 -4.53
CA ALA A 75 -16.23 -18.48 -5.20
C ALA A 75 -17.39 -18.50 -4.20
N LEU A 76 -18.44 -17.76 -4.55
CA LEU A 76 -19.68 -17.67 -3.80
C LEU A 76 -20.83 -18.22 -4.66
N ASP A 77 -21.79 -18.84 -3.98
CA ASP A 77 -23.06 -19.21 -4.57
C ASP A 77 -23.90 -17.95 -4.85
N PRO A 78 -24.40 -17.75 -6.09
CA PRO A 78 -25.13 -16.54 -6.43
C PRO A 78 -26.45 -16.32 -5.69
N GLN A 79 -27.10 -17.38 -5.21
CA GLN A 79 -28.38 -17.27 -4.53
C GLN A 79 -28.19 -17.08 -3.03
N THR A 80 -27.30 -17.87 -2.43
CA THR A 80 -27.11 -17.89 -0.97
C THR A 80 -26.01 -16.95 -0.48
N GLY A 81 -25.09 -16.51 -1.36
CA GLY A 81 -23.94 -15.70 -1.01
C GLY A 81 -22.85 -16.44 -0.22
N ARG A 82 -23.01 -17.75 0.01
CA ARG A 82 -22.06 -18.57 0.78
C ARG A 82 -20.93 -19.10 -0.10
N SER A 83 -19.78 -19.39 0.52
CA SER A 83 -18.64 -20.02 -0.18
C SER A 83 -19.06 -21.33 -0.83
N THR A 84 -18.74 -21.52 -2.10
CA THR A 84 -19.12 -22.71 -2.88
C THR A 84 -17.92 -23.39 -3.50
N LYS A 85 -18.07 -24.68 -3.84
CA LYS A 85 -16.97 -25.51 -4.30
C LYS A 85 -16.53 -25.13 -5.73
N VAL A 86 -15.24 -24.86 -5.90
CA VAL A 86 -14.63 -24.60 -7.21
C VAL A 86 -14.15 -25.89 -7.87
N PRO A 87 -14.03 -25.92 -9.21
CA PRO A 87 -13.32 -26.98 -9.90
C PRO A 87 -11.87 -27.10 -9.43
N THR A 88 -11.36 -28.33 -9.38
CA THR A 88 -9.95 -28.62 -9.09
C THR A 88 -9.12 -28.46 -10.36
N LEU A 89 -7.92 -27.88 -10.23
CA LEU A 89 -6.94 -27.84 -11.31
C LEU A 89 -6.20 -29.17 -11.41
N ILE A 90 -5.76 -29.49 -12.61
CA ILE A 90 -4.84 -30.58 -12.92
C ILE A 90 -3.61 -29.90 -13.54
N ALA A 91 -2.41 -30.30 -13.13
CA ALA A 91 -1.17 -29.85 -13.73
C ALA A 91 -0.77 -30.89 -14.79
N ASP A 92 -0.66 -30.47 -16.04
CA ASP A 92 -0.41 -31.38 -17.16
C ASP A 92 1.08 -31.42 -17.57
N ASP A 93 1.87 -30.40 -17.17
CA ASP A 93 3.28 -30.25 -17.51
C ASP A 93 4.14 -29.79 -16.31
N PRO A 94 5.49 -29.86 -16.41
CA PRO A 94 6.38 -29.50 -15.31
C PRO A 94 6.31 -28.02 -14.87
N ASP A 95 5.97 -27.11 -15.77
CA ASP A 95 5.77 -25.70 -15.43
C ASP A 95 4.47 -25.51 -14.63
N ASP A 96 3.41 -26.20 -15.02
CA ASP A 96 2.14 -26.23 -14.28
C ASP A 96 2.32 -26.86 -12.89
N GLU A 97 3.08 -27.96 -12.77
CA GLU A 97 3.40 -28.58 -11.47
C GLU A 97 4.16 -27.61 -10.56
N ARG A 98 5.12 -26.87 -11.12
CA ARG A 98 5.87 -25.84 -10.40
C ARG A 98 4.95 -24.72 -9.92
N LEU A 99 4.10 -24.18 -10.80
CA LEU A 99 3.15 -23.11 -10.44
C LEU A 99 2.12 -23.58 -9.39
N PHE A 100 1.67 -24.82 -9.49
CA PHE A 100 0.77 -25.41 -8.52
C PHE A 100 1.41 -25.56 -7.13
N SER A 101 2.67 -26.04 -7.10
CA SER A 101 3.46 -26.11 -5.87
C SER A 101 3.75 -24.72 -5.27
N GLU A 102 4.06 -23.73 -6.10
CA GLU A 102 4.21 -22.32 -5.68
C GLU A 102 2.91 -21.81 -5.03
N GLY A 103 1.75 -22.06 -5.64
CA GLY A 103 0.46 -21.67 -5.08
C GLY A 103 0.11 -22.36 -3.76
N GLU A 104 0.49 -23.64 -3.58
CA GLU A 104 0.37 -24.32 -2.29
C GLU A 104 1.23 -23.68 -1.20
N GLN A 105 2.46 -23.30 -1.55
CA GLN A 105 3.37 -22.61 -0.64
C GLN A 105 2.84 -21.21 -0.29
N ASN A 106 2.33 -20.46 -1.26
CA ASN A 106 1.70 -19.15 -1.05
C ASN A 106 0.52 -19.25 -0.08
N LYS A 107 -0.33 -20.28 -0.23
CA LYS A 107 -1.41 -20.54 0.73
C LYS A 107 -0.88 -20.82 2.13
N LYS A 108 0.16 -21.65 2.26
CA LYS A 108 0.79 -21.95 3.56
C LYS A 108 1.37 -20.68 4.19
N ARG A 109 2.02 -19.83 3.40
CA ARG A 109 2.56 -18.52 3.82
C ARG A 109 1.45 -17.62 4.37
N ARG A 110 0.37 -17.40 3.62
CA ARG A 110 -0.77 -16.57 4.07
C ARG A 110 -1.40 -17.11 5.35
N LYS A 111 -1.60 -18.43 5.43
CA LYS A 111 -2.12 -19.07 6.65
C LYS A 111 -1.18 -18.88 7.84
N HIS A 112 0.12 -19.06 7.64
CA HIS A 112 1.13 -18.87 8.68
C HIS A 112 1.17 -17.42 9.16
N GLN A 113 1.16 -16.45 8.25
CA GLN A 113 1.09 -15.02 8.59
C GLN A 113 -0.17 -14.68 9.39
N GLN A 114 -1.33 -15.22 9.01
CA GLN A 114 -2.58 -15.03 9.74
C GLN A 114 -2.52 -15.64 11.16
N GLU A 115 -1.96 -16.83 11.32
CA GLU A 115 -1.84 -17.52 12.61
C GLU A 115 -0.80 -16.85 13.54
N HIS A 116 0.23 -16.24 12.97
CA HIS A 116 1.28 -15.52 13.69
C HIS A 116 1.04 -14.00 13.79
N ALA A 117 -0.12 -13.51 13.35
CA ALA A 117 -0.47 -12.10 13.48
C ALA A 117 -0.52 -11.69 14.95
N LEU A 118 0.07 -10.53 15.27
CA LEU A 118 0.14 -9.99 16.64
C LEU A 118 -1.24 -9.72 17.25
N GLU A 119 -2.28 -9.63 16.43
CA GLU A 119 -3.68 -9.52 16.88
C GLU A 119 -4.19 -10.79 17.57
N HIS A 120 -3.62 -11.95 17.24
CA HIS A 120 -4.06 -13.26 17.75
C HIS A 120 -3.04 -13.94 18.66
N ARG A 121 -1.75 -13.70 18.42
CA ARG A 121 -0.66 -14.35 19.16
C ARG A 121 0.33 -13.29 19.67
N PRO A 122 0.78 -13.36 20.93
CA PRO A 122 1.80 -12.45 21.42
C PRO A 122 3.13 -12.64 20.66
N PRO A 123 3.98 -11.61 20.57
CA PRO A 123 5.29 -11.71 19.94
C PRO A 123 6.14 -12.81 20.57
N SER A 124 6.91 -13.50 19.74
CA SER A 124 7.94 -14.44 20.16
C SER A 124 9.06 -13.75 20.96
N GLU A 125 9.86 -14.52 21.69
CA GLU A 125 10.98 -13.99 22.48
C GLU A 125 11.97 -13.18 21.62
N ALA A 126 12.28 -13.64 20.42
CA ALA A 126 13.12 -12.91 19.48
C ALA A 126 12.49 -11.56 19.06
N GLU A 127 11.18 -11.54 18.80
CA GLU A 127 10.46 -10.30 18.47
C GLU A 127 10.38 -9.36 19.68
N ILE A 128 10.20 -9.87 20.89
CA ILE A 128 10.24 -9.08 22.13
C ILE A 128 11.61 -8.41 22.28
N HIS A 129 12.70 -9.15 22.04
CA HIS A 129 14.05 -8.58 22.09
C HIS A 129 14.23 -7.47 21.05
N LEU A 130 13.75 -7.67 19.83
CA LEU A 130 13.81 -6.67 18.76
C LEU A 130 12.99 -5.42 19.11
N ILE A 131 11.77 -5.59 19.63
CA ILE A 131 10.91 -4.49 20.08
C ILE A 131 11.60 -3.71 21.22
N HIS A 132 12.22 -4.41 22.17
CA HIS A 132 12.97 -3.79 23.26
C HIS A 132 14.21 -3.04 22.76
N GLU A 133 14.93 -3.58 21.78
CA GLU A 133 16.03 -2.90 21.09
C GLU A 133 15.54 -1.61 20.41
N PHE A 134 14.47 -1.67 19.62
CA PHE A 134 13.83 -0.49 19.05
C PHE A 134 13.44 0.54 20.12
N PHE A 135 12.85 0.11 21.23
CA PHE A 135 12.45 0.99 22.33
C PHE A 135 13.67 1.68 22.97
N ARG A 136 14.76 0.95 23.19
CA ARG A 136 16.01 1.49 23.73
C ARG A 136 16.64 2.52 22.80
N HIS A 137 16.68 2.23 21.50
CA HIS A 137 17.24 3.16 20.52
C HIS A 137 16.35 4.39 20.30
N ARG A 138 15.03 4.28 20.51
CA ARG A 138 14.10 5.42 20.41
C ARG A 138 14.49 6.59 21.32
N ALA A 139 15.05 6.30 22.50
CA ALA A 139 15.48 7.33 23.45
C ALA A 139 16.65 8.19 22.93
N GLN A 140 17.52 7.63 22.09
CA GLN A 140 18.66 8.34 21.51
C GLN A 140 18.24 9.24 20.34
N LEU A 141 17.29 8.80 19.52
CA LEU A 141 16.78 9.54 18.35
C LEU A 141 15.93 10.76 18.71
N PHE A 142 15.19 10.71 19.83
CA PHE A 142 14.40 11.87 20.30
C PHE A 142 15.23 12.93 21.03
N GLN A 143 16.46 12.61 21.43
CA GLN A 143 17.34 13.54 22.13
C GLN A 143 18.02 14.54 21.18
N SER A 144 18.06 14.25 19.87
CA SER A 144 18.60 15.13 18.83
C SER A 144 17.55 16.04 18.18
N VAL A 145 16.25 15.77 18.35
CA VAL A 145 15.18 16.71 17.97
C VAL A 145 15.03 17.72 19.10
N GLN A 146 15.72 18.86 18.97
CA GLN A 146 15.52 19.97 19.88
C GLN A 146 14.04 20.37 19.84
N PRO A 147 13.36 20.52 20.98
CA PRO A 147 12.04 21.14 20.98
C PRO A 147 12.19 22.51 20.32
N ILE A 148 11.39 22.79 19.29
CA ILE A 148 11.30 24.14 18.72
C ILE A 148 11.01 25.08 19.90
N GLN A 149 11.99 25.91 20.26
CA GLN A 149 11.81 26.94 21.28
C GLN A 149 10.76 27.90 20.73
N ARG A 150 9.51 27.72 21.18
CA ARG A 150 8.54 28.82 21.12
C ARG A 150 9.09 29.90 22.03
N GLY A 151 9.73 30.89 21.42
CA GLY A 151 10.06 32.13 22.10
C GLY A 151 8.77 32.82 22.50
N CYS A 152 8.35 32.63 23.75
CA CYS A 152 7.70 33.67 24.52
C CYS A 152 7.76 33.31 26.01
N ASP A 153 7.95 34.35 26.81
CA ASP A 153 8.44 34.29 28.17
C ASP A 153 7.46 33.65 29.17
N ALA A 154 8.07 33.14 30.24
CA ALA A 154 7.46 32.44 31.36
C ALA A 154 6.22 33.12 31.96
N THR A 155 5.16 32.36 32.22
CA THR A 155 4.71 32.08 33.61
C THR A 155 3.68 30.94 33.69
N THR A 156 4.06 29.90 34.45
CA THR A 156 3.22 29.00 35.26
C THR A 156 2.16 28.07 34.65
N SER A 157 2.50 26.77 34.74
CA SER A 157 1.70 25.64 35.23
C SER A 157 0.49 25.11 34.45
N SER A 158 0.69 23.90 33.91
CA SER A 158 -0.19 22.71 34.01
C SER A 158 -1.70 22.91 34.13
N ALA A 159 -2.47 22.48 33.12
CA ALA A 159 -3.51 21.45 33.24
C ALA A 159 -4.25 21.28 31.91
N PHE A 160 -4.58 20.03 31.60
CA PHE A 160 -5.64 19.63 30.69
C PHE A 160 -6.97 20.31 31.10
N ILE A 161 -7.71 20.90 30.15
CA ILE A 161 -9.19 20.84 30.04
C ILE A 161 -9.57 21.14 28.57
N GLU A 162 -10.44 20.29 28.00
CA GLU A 162 -11.21 20.53 26.77
C GLU A 162 -12.14 21.73 26.95
N GLU A 163 -12.25 22.63 25.96
CA GLU A 163 -13.54 23.30 25.75
C GLU A 163 -13.72 23.86 24.33
N SER A 164 -14.95 23.65 23.87
CA SER A 164 -15.58 23.99 22.60
C SER A 164 -15.48 25.47 22.20
N CYS A 165 -15.10 25.74 20.95
CA CYS A 165 -15.17 27.07 20.36
C CYS A 165 -16.61 27.46 20.01
N LEU A 166 -17.19 28.37 20.80
CA LEU A 166 -18.24 29.29 20.35
C LEU A 166 -17.59 30.59 19.81
N PRO A 167 -18.26 31.32 18.89
CA PRO A 167 -17.63 32.37 18.08
C PRO A 167 -17.54 33.72 18.81
N SER A 168 -16.43 34.44 18.61
CA SER A 168 -16.17 35.79 19.13
C SER A 168 -16.69 36.91 18.18
N PRO A 169 -16.99 38.12 18.70
CA PRO A 169 -17.68 39.20 17.99
C PRO A 169 -16.75 40.00 17.05
N PRO A 170 -17.29 40.84 16.14
CA PRO A 170 -16.52 41.40 15.04
C PRO A 170 -15.62 42.53 15.54
N GLN A 171 -14.33 42.46 15.21
CA GLN A 171 -13.42 43.59 15.34
C GLN A 171 -12.96 44.07 13.96
N THR A 172 -13.19 45.36 13.78
CA THR A 172 -12.97 46.21 12.62
C THR A 172 -11.50 46.34 12.22
N GLY A 173 -11.25 46.22 10.91
CA GLY A 173 -10.31 47.05 10.14
C GLY A 173 -8.82 47.06 10.51
N GLY A 174 -8.03 46.31 9.77
CA GLY A 174 -6.57 46.48 9.68
C GLY A 174 -5.98 45.56 8.61
N ALA A 175 -5.72 46.11 7.42
CA ALA A 175 -5.07 45.39 6.34
C ALA A 175 -3.61 45.06 6.73
N SER A 176 -3.26 43.78 6.79
CA SER A 176 -1.88 43.32 6.68
C SER A 176 -1.86 41.91 6.10
N ALA A 177 -1.48 41.84 4.83
CA ALA A 177 -1.15 40.61 4.15
C ALA A 177 0.10 39.99 4.81
N LEU A 178 -0.02 38.79 5.37
CA LEU A 178 1.13 37.96 5.69
C LEU A 178 0.85 36.53 5.26
N ALA A 179 1.53 36.18 4.18
CA ALA A 179 1.72 34.84 3.69
C ALA A 179 2.23 33.94 4.83
N GLY A 180 1.52 32.84 5.09
CA GLY A 180 2.04 31.73 5.87
C GLY A 180 3.11 31.00 5.05
N GLY A 181 4.32 31.54 5.04
CA GLY A 181 5.49 30.85 4.52
C GLY A 181 5.78 29.64 5.40
N VAL A 182 5.69 28.45 4.82
CA VAL A 182 6.27 27.23 5.39
C VAL A 182 7.77 27.46 5.53
N ASP A 183 8.29 27.24 6.72
CA ASP A 183 9.69 27.42 7.09
C ASP A 183 10.59 26.62 6.11
N ARG A 184 11.30 27.33 5.22
CA ARG A 184 12.05 26.75 4.08
C ARG A 184 13.46 26.34 4.50
N GLY A 185 13.62 25.48 5.49
CA GLY A 185 14.97 25.15 5.95
C GLY A 185 15.19 23.84 6.70
N ASP A 186 14.18 23.28 7.36
CA ASP A 186 14.37 22.05 8.12
C ASP A 186 14.25 20.81 7.20
N PRO A 187 15.24 19.89 7.19
CA PRO A 187 15.19 18.68 6.37
C PRO A 187 14.19 17.64 6.89
N PHE A 188 13.49 17.94 7.99
CA PHE A 188 12.58 17.03 8.66
C PHE A 188 11.14 17.50 8.54
N VAL A 189 10.27 16.61 8.06
CA VAL A 189 8.83 16.83 7.97
C VAL A 189 8.13 15.97 9.02
N SER A 190 7.19 16.56 9.76
CA SER A 190 6.41 15.81 10.75
C SER A 190 5.54 14.76 10.07
N LEU A 191 5.54 13.52 10.58
CA LEU A 191 4.66 12.46 10.06
C LEU A 191 3.17 12.84 10.09
N LYS A 192 2.76 13.70 11.04
CA LYS A 192 1.37 14.18 11.09
C LYS A 192 1.02 15.12 9.92
N SER A 193 1.97 15.91 9.43
CA SER A 193 1.72 16.83 8.32
C SER A 193 1.73 16.14 6.95
N THR A 194 2.16 14.88 6.87
CA THR A 194 2.14 14.10 5.62
C THR A 194 0.83 13.34 5.42
N GLN A 195 -0.12 13.44 6.35
CA GLN A 195 -1.38 12.70 6.27
C GLN A 195 -2.34 13.37 5.28
N MET A 196 -2.86 12.58 4.33
CA MET A 196 -3.96 12.98 3.46
C MET A 196 -5.13 12.01 3.61
N GLN A 197 -6.34 12.52 3.39
CA GLN A 197 -7.56 11.74 3.42
C GLN A 197 -8.39 12.00 2.16
N SER A 198 -9.07 10.97 1.69
CA SER A 198 -10.04 11.06 0.61
C SER A 198 -11.30 10.29 1.00
N VAL A 199 -12.46 10.85 0.68
CA VAL A 199 -13.76 10.21 0.93
C VAL A 199 -14.37 9.82 -0.40
N VAL A 200 -14.77 8.56 -0.51
CA VAL A 200 -15.36 8.00 -1.72
C VAL A 200 -16.76 7.48 -1.40
N VAL A 201 -17.74 7.89 -2.20
CA VAL A 201 -19.08 7.31 -2.19
C VAL A 201 -19.10 6.17 -3.19
N CYS A 202 -19.42 4.98 -2.71
CA CYS A 202 -19.42 3.75 -3.49
C CYS A 202 -20.62 3.68 -4.44
N HIS A 203 -20.40 3.92 -5.73
CA HIS A 203 -21.49 4.02 -6.70
C HIS A 203 -21.74 2.72 -7.48
N PRO A 204 -22.93 2.53 -8.08
CA PRO A 204 -23.24 1.32 -8.84
C PRO A 204 -22.29 1.04 -10.01
N GLN A 205 -21.68 2.04 -10.66
CA GLN A 205 -20.74 1.79 -11.77
C GLN A 205 -19.42 1.13 -11.32
N GLU A 206 -19.13 1.13 -10.01
CA GLU A 206 -17.91 0.56 -9.42
C GLU A 206 -18.12 -0.86 -8.89
N ARG A 207 -19.30 -1.43 -9.14
CA ARG A 207 -19.69 -2.76 -8.65
C ARG A 207 -19.12 -3.88 -9.50
N ASN A 208 -18.82 -5.01 -8.85
CA ASN A 208 -18.67 -6.30 -9.50
C ASN A 208 -20.03 -6.86 -9.97
N THR A 209 -20.03 -7.99 -10.66
CA THR A 209 -21.25 -8.66 -11.17
C THR A 209 -22.26 -9.07 -10.09
N ARG A 210 -21.95 -8.88 -8.80
CA ARG A 210 -22.80 -9.17 -7.63
C ARG A 210 -23.34 -7.95 -6.93
N GLY A 211 -23.04 -6.75 -7.42
CA GLY A 211 -23.47 -5.54 -6.76
C GLY A 211 -22.70 -5.20 -5.49
N LYS A 212 -21.52 -5.79 -5.28
CA LYS A 212 -20.54 -5.31 -4.28
C LYS A 212 -19.50 -4.46 -4.99
N ILE A 213 -18.88 -3.52 -4.29
CA ILE A 213 -17.82 -2.71 -4.89
C ILE A 213 -16.63 -3.59 -5.27
N PHE A 214 -16.10 -3.36 -6.46
CA PHE A 214 -15.00 -4.13 -7.01
C PHE A 214 -13.70 -3.82 -6.25
N GLY A 215 -12.99 -4.86 -5.80
CA GLY A 215 -11.74 -4.68 -5.06
C GLY A 215 -10.68 -3.90 -5.85
N GLY A 216 -10.61 -4.09 -7.18
CA GLY A 216 -9.71 -3.33 -8.05
C GLY A 216 -9.99 -1.83 -8.07
N TYR A 217 -11.26 -1.43 -7.92
CA TYR A 217 -11.61 -0.01 -7.77
C TYR A 217 -11.08 0.56 -6.46
N LEU A 218 -11.27 -0.14 -5.35
CA LEU A 218 -10.75 0.28 -4.04
C LEU A 218 -9.21 0.38 -4.04
N MET A 219 -8.52 -0.58 -4.66
CA MET A 219 -7.06 -0.55 -4.79
C MET A 219 -6.59 0.65 -5.62
N ARG A 220 -7.30 0.99 -6.70
CA ARG A 220 -7.00 2.19 -7.49
C ARG A 220 -7.17 3.47 -6.66
N GLN A 221 -8.29 3.60 -5.94
CA GLN A 221 -8.54 4.78 -5.08
C GLN A 221 -7.47 4.92 -3.99
N ALA A 222 -7.05 3.80 -3.40
CA ALA A 222 -5.94 3.79 -2.48
C ALA A 222 -4.65 4.28 -3.16
N TYR A 223 -4.24 3.66 -4.27
CA TYR A 223 -3.03 4.04 -4.99
C TYR A 223 -3.00 5.53 -5.38
N GLU A 224 -4.10 6.07 -5.92
CA GLU A 224 -4.18 7.50 -6.32
C GLU A 224 -3.96 8.44 -5.12
N LEU A 225 -4.48 8.09 -3.94
CA LEU A 225 -4.26 8.85 -2.71
C LEU A 225 -2.81 8.75 -2.23
N ALA A 226 -2.21 7.56 -2.26
CA ALA A 226 -0.81 7.38 -1.86
C ALA A 226 0.14 8.13 -2.79
N PHE A 227 -0.10 8.07 -4.11
CA PHE A 227 0.66 8.83 -5.10
C PHE A 227 0.58 10.33 -4.80
N SER A 228 -0.63 10.86 -4.61
CA SER A 228 -0.84 12.28 -4.27
C SER A 228 -0.10 12.68 -2.99
N THR A 229 -0.15 11.83 -1.96
CA THR A 229 0.52 12.05 -0.68
C THR A 229 2.04 12.11 -0.83
N ALA A 230 2.62 11.17 -1.57
CA ALA A 230 4.04 11.14 -1.84
C ALA A 230 4.49 12.34 -2.71
N SER A 231 3.73 12.69 -3.75
CA SER A 231 4.04 13.84 -4.60
C SER A 231 3.98 15.16 -3.83
N MET A 232 3.01 15.33 -2.93
CA MET A 232 2.93 16.51 -2.06
C MET A 232 4.07 16.58 -1.06
N PHE A 233 4.53 15.42 -0.56
CA PHE A 233 5.67 15.34 0.36
C PHE A 233 6.99 15.75 -0.30
N PHE A 234 7.30 15.21 -1.49
CA PHE A 234 8.56 15.51 -2.19
C PHE A 234 8.52 16.83 -2.99
N GLY A 235 7.33 17.35 -3.30
CA GLY A 235 7.14 18.59 -4.02
C GLY A 235 7.17 18.44 -5.56
N PRO A 236 6.97 19.55 -6.29
CA PRO A 236 6.63 19.55 -7.72
C PRO A 236 7.77 19.13 -8.66
N LEU A 237 9.01 19.07 -8.19
CA LEU A 237 10.18 18.68 -8.98
C LEU A 237 10.51 17.18 -8.84
N ALA A 238 9.85 16.48 -7.92
CA ALA A 238 10.12 15.08 -7.66
C ALA A 238 9.20 14.19 -8.48
N THR A 239 9.79 13.20 -9.14
CA THR A 239 9.03 12.15 -9.81
C THR A 239 8.82 10.99 -8.84
N VAL A 240 7.55 10.71 -8.54
CA VAL A 240 7.16 9.57 -7.70
C VAL A 240 6.78 8.42 -8.61
N HIS A 241 7.31 7.23 -8.34
CA HIS A 241 6.95 6.01 -9.04
C HIS A 241 6.50 4.96 -8.02
N LEU A 242 5.52 4.15 -8.40
CA LEU A 242 5.20 2.94 -7.65
C LEU A 242 6.34 1.94 -7.87
N TYR A 243 6.87 1.41 -6.78
CA TYR A 243 7.85 0.32 -6.84
C TYR A 243 7.21 -1.00 -6.43
N ALA A 244 6.53 -1.01 -5.28
CA ALA A 244 5.82 -2.17 -4.79
C ALA A 244 4.55 -1.75 -4.04
N ALA A 245 3.60 -2.68 -3.97
CA ALA A 245 2.48 -2.63 -3.05
C ALA A 245 2.48 -3.92 -2.22
N ASP A 246 2.48 -3.81 -0.90
CA ASP A 246 2.42 -4.96 0.00
C ASP A 246 1.08 -5.71 -0.10
N GLU A 247 0.96 -6.82 0.62
CA GLU A 247 -0.24 -7.67 0.63
C GLU A 247 -1.50 -6.87 1.02
N ILE A 248 -2.55 -7.01 0.21
CA ILE A 248 -3.86 -6.38 0.41
C ILE A 248 -4.89 -7.47 0.70
N VAL A 249 -5.58 -7.37 1.84
CA VAL A 249 -6.63 -8.31 2.24
C VAL A 249 -7.98 -7.61 2.34
N PHE A 250 -9.00 -8.18 1.71
CA PHE A 250 -10.38 -7.68 1.78
C PHE A 250 -11.15 -8.44 2.85
N HIS A 251 -11.23 -7.85 4.05
CA HIS A 251 -11.91 -8.48 5.19
C HIS A 251 -13.44 -8.56 5.01
N HIS A 252 -14.04 -7.53 4.41
CA HIS A 252 -15.49 -7.41 4.26
C HIS A 252 -15.87 -6.93 2.86
N PRO A 253 -16.96 -7.47 2.27
CA PRO A 253 -17.56 -6.89 1.08
C PRO A 253 -18.04 -5.46 1.34
N VAL A 254 -17.87 -4.58 0.36
CA VAL A 254 -18.35 -3.19 0.43
C VAL A 254 -19.63 -3.06 -0.40
N GLU A 255 -20.66 -2.47 0.19
CA GLU A 255 -21.96 -2.26 -0.45
C GLU A 255 -21.96 -1.00 -1.31
N ILE A 256 -22.84 -0.99 -2.31
CA ILE A 256 -23.17 0.24 -3.02
C ILE A 256 -23.86 1.20 -2.04
N GLY A 257 -23.48 2.47 -2.09
CA GLY A 257 -23.94 3.52 -1.19
C GLY A 257 -23.09 3.65 0.09
N SER A 258 -22.14 2.74 0.34
CA SER A 258 -21.16 2.93 1.41
C SER A 258 -20.32 4.19 1.16
N VAL A 259 -19.93 4.85 2.26
CA VAL A 259 -19.01 5.99 2.23
C VAL A 259 -17.71 5.53 2.88
N LEU A 260 -16.64 5.45 2.12
CA LEU A 260 -15.33 4.99 2.58
C LEU A 260 -14.39 6.17 2.75
N THR A 261 -13.58 6.14 3.81
CA THR A 261 -12.55 7.15 4.06
C THR A 261 -11.17 6.51 3.92
N PHE A 262 -10.48 6.85 2.84
CA PHE A 262 -9.10 6.45 2.62
C PHE A 262 -8.18 7.43 3.35
N THR A 263 -7.16 6.91 4.03
CA THR A 263 -6.11 7.68 4.67
C THR A 263 -4.75 7.19 4.18
N ALA A 264 -3.89 8.12 3.78
CA ALA A 264 -2.50 7.85 3.41
C ALA A 264 -1.55 8.74 4.22
N LYS A 265 -0.35 8.22 4.51
CA LYS A 265 0.71 8.94 5.20
C LYS A 265 2.07 8.40 4.80
N VAL A 266 3.07 9.28 4.70
CA VAL A 266 4.47 8.84 4.57
C VAL A 266 4.93 8.35 5.93
N VAL A 267 5.40 7.10 6.00
CA VAL A 267 5.79 6.47 7.27
C VAL A 267 7.28 6.33 7.45
N TYR A 268 8.03 6.28 6.35
CA TYR A 268 9.47 6.12 6.40
C TYR A 268 10.13 6.76 5.19
N THR A 269 11.23 7.45 5.47
CA THR A 269 12.20 7.95 4.52
C THR A 269 13.59 7.72 5.12
N PRO A 270 14.56 7.20 4.34
CA PRO A 270 15.90 7.00 4.84
C PRO A 270 16.55 8.36 5.11
N ILE A 271 17.47 8.40 6.07
CA ILE A 271 18.30 9.59 6.34
C ILE A 271 19.55 9.44 5.49
N ASP A 272 19.79 10.37 4.57
CA ASP A 272 21.05 10.44 3.84
C ASP A 272 22.16 10.81 4.83
N SER A 273 22.96 9.84 5.24
CA SER A 273 24.12 10.00 6.14
C SER A 273 25.34 10.66 5.46
N GLY A 274 25.13 11.34 4.32
CA GLY A 274 26.16 11.74 3.37
C GLY A 274 26.87 13.08 3.63
N ASP A 275 26.48 13.89 4.62
CA ASP A 275 27.07 15.24 4.80
C ASP A 275 27.77 15.50 6.14
N SER A 276 28.15 14.45 6.88
CA SER A 276 29.14 14.61 7.96
C SER A 276 30.56 14.56 7.39
N GLY A 277 30.97 15.64 6.71
CA GLY A 277 32.35 16.14 6.57
C GLY A 277 33.48 15.16 6.22
N SER A 278 33.75 14.97 4.92
CA SER A 278 35.11 14.68 4.44
C SER A 278 35.31 15.27 3.04
N ARG A 279 35.98 16.42 2.97
CA ARG A 279 36.56 16.94 1.73
C ARG A 279 37.76 16.07 1.35
N GLY A 280 37.58 15.16 0.39
CA GLY A 280 38.70 14.54 -0.30
C GLY A 280 38.35 13.26 -1.05
N GLY A 281 38.38 13.31 -2.38
CA GLY A 281 38.45 12.12 -3.23
C GLY A 281 37.35 12.04 -4.30
N SER A 282 37.69 12.53 -5.50
CA SER A 282 36.92 12.28 -6.72
C SER A 282 36.76 10.77 -6.94
N SER A 283 35.57 10.26 -6.67
CA SER A 283 35.12 8.96 -7.12
C SER A 283 33.65 9.11 -7.53
N ARG A 284 33.34 8.59 -8.71
CA ARG A 284 32.05 8.63 -9.38
C ARG A 284 30.94 8.24 -8.38
N VAL A 285 30.16 9.22 -7.94
CA VAL A 285 28.98 9.02 -7.08
C VAL A 285 28.00 8.13 -7.85
N GLN A 286 27.87 6.87 -7.44
CA GLN A 286 26.70 6.09 -7.80
C GLN A 286 25.50 6.77 -7.11
N PRO A 287 24.39 7.00 -7.82
CA PRO A 287 23.20 7.55 -7.18
C PRO A 287 22.79 6.63 -6.01
N PRO A 288 22.29 7.18 -4.89
CA PRO A 288 21.81 6.39 -3.77
C PRO A 288 20.77 5.36 -4.24
N SER A 289 20.78 4.17 -3.67
CA SER A 289 19.84 3.09 -3.97
C SER A 289 18.40 3.60 -3.82
N LEU A 290 17.67 3.65 -4.93
CA LEU A 290 16.46 4.43 -5.16
C LEU A 290 15.18 3.89 -4.46
N ALA A 291 15.27 3.12 -3.38
CA ALA A 291 14.21 2.17 -3.02
C ALA A 291 13.72 2.14 -1.55
N ASP A 292 13.96 3.17 -0.73
CA ASP A 292 13.68 3.07 0.71
C ASP A 292 12.60 4.04 1.24
N HIS A 293 11.66 4.49 0.41
CA HIS A 293 10.55 5.34 0.87
C HIS A 293 9.25 4.55 0.96
N ALA A 294 8.57 4.61 2.11
CA ALA A 294 7.33 3.89 2.33
C ALA A 294 6.16 4.82 2.66
N CYS A 295 5.05 4.63 1.95
CA CYS A 295 3.76 5.24 2.25
C CYS A 295 2.82 4.15 2.78
N GLN A 296 2.20 4.38 3.94
CA GLN A 296 1.21 3.47 4.49
C GLN A 296 -0.19 3.94 4.16
N MET A 297 -1.05 2.99 3.80
CA MET A 297 -2.45 3.21 3.48
C MET A 297 -3.37 2.51 4.46
N LYS A 298 -4.50 3.15 4.77
CA LYS A 298 -5.60 2.54 5.50
C LYS A 298 -6.93 2.98 4.91
N VAL A 299 -7.84 2.01 4.75
CA VAL A 299 -9.23 2.20 4.31
C VAL A 299 -10.16 1.92 5.49
#